data_AF-A0A919W7T7-F1
#
_entry.id   AF-A0A919W7T7-F1
#
_cell.length_a   1.000
_cell.length_b   1.000
_cell.length_c   1.000
_cell.angle_alpha   90.00
_cell.angle_beta   90.00
_cell.angle_gamma   90.00
#
_symmetry.space_group_name_H-M   'P 1'
#
loop_
_entity.id
_entity.type
_entity.pdbx_description
1 polymer ?
#
loop_
_entity_poly.entity_id
_entity_poly.type
_entity_poly.pdbx_seq_one_letter_code
_entity_poly.pdbx_strand_id
1 'polypeptide(L)'
;MTAIEFRVNEVFDIPARGGLIAVVVTLNGDFVGVPRLRDVTTGQPVHVLGVDHPTPRTRRTGETILVIDRADADLVAVGRVWAGEARAAATPPPER
;
A
#
# COMPACT_ATOMS: atom_id res chain seq x y z
N MET A 1 -9.94 1.60 15.03
CA MET A 1 -9.59 1.80 13.60
C MET A 1 -9.20 0.44 13.08
N THR A 2 -9.93 -0.09 12.09
CA THR A 2 -9.60 -1.38 11.47
C THR A 2 -8.37 -1.16 10.58
N ALA A 3 -7.30 -1.92 10.81
CA ALA A 3 -6.13 -1.88 9.93
C ALA A 3 -6.49 -2.52 8.58
N ILE A 4 -6.10 -1.86 7.49
CA ILE A 4 -6.21 -2.38 6.12
C ILE A 4 -4.96 -3.21 5.87
N GLU A 5 -5.11 -4.42 5.36
CA GLU A 5 -4.00 -5.30 5.08
C GLU A 5 -3.76 -5.39 3.58
N PHE A 6 -2.48 -5.33 3.22
CA PHE A 6 -1.99 -5.42 1.85
C PHE A 6 -1.05 -6.61 1.76
N ARG A 7 -1.29 -7.49 0.80
CA ARG A 7 -0.36 -8.59 0.49
C ARG A 7 0.45 -8.23 -0.74
N VAL A 8 1.77 -8.33 -0.65
CA VAL A 8 2.67 -8.19 -1.79
C VAL A 8 2.58 -9.42 -2.67
N ASN A 9 2.17 -9.23 -3.92
CA ASN A 9 2.09 -10.29 -4.93
C ASN A 9 3.30 -10.30 -5.85
N GLU A 10 3.78 -9.12 -6.25
CA GLU A 10 4.91 -8.97 -7.16
C GLU A 10 5.81 -7.83 -6.71
N VAL A 11 7.12 -7.96 -7.00
CA VAL A 11 8.12 -6.96 -6.71
C VAL A 11 8.99 -6.75 -7.94
N PHE A 12 9.15 -5.50 -8.35
CA PHE A 12 10.05 -5.11 -9.43
C PHE A 12 11.05 -4.08 -8.89
N ASP A 13 12.33 -4.40 -9.01
CA ASP A 13 13.39 -3.42 -8.76
C ASP A 13 13.67 -2.64 -10.05
N ILE A 14 13.57 -1.31 -9.98
CA ILE A 14 14.03 -0.41 -11.03
C ILE A 14 15.21 0.40 -10.49
N PRO A 15 16.45 -0.10 -10.66
CA PRO A 15 17.64 0.52 -10.06
C PRO A 15 17.81 2.01 -10.39
N ALA A 16 17.38 2.43 -11.58
CA ALA A 16 17.50 3.80 -12.05
C ALA A 16 16.51 4.79 -11.41
N ARG A 17 15.50 4.33 -10.65
CA ARG A 17 14.40 5.18 -10.13
C ARG A 17 14.42 5.37 -8.61
N GLY A 18 15.41 4.82 -7.91
CA GLY A 18 15.58 5.03 -6.46
C GLY A 18 14.50 4.38 -5.57
N GLY A 19 13.55 3.63 -6.15
CA GLY A 19 12.48 2.96 -5.43
C GLY A 19 12.17 1.58 -5.99
N LEU A 20 11.49 0.78 -5.17
CA LEU A 20 11.03 -0.58 -5.48
C LEU A 20 9.54 -0.52 -5.81
N ILE A 21 9.12 -1.20 -6.88
CA ILE A 21 7.71 -1.31 -7.21
C ILE A 21 7.16 -2.58 -6.57
N ALA A 22 6.15 -2.43 -5.72
CA ALA A 22 5.41 -3.54 -5.13
C ALA A 22 3.98 -3.53 -5.66
N VAL A 23 3.56 -4.64 -6.27
CA VAL A 23 2.15 -4.88 -6.62
C VAL A 23 1.51 -5.55 -5.43
N VAL A 24 0.50 -4.90 -4.85
CA VAL A 24 -0.20 -5.37 -3.66
C VAL A 24 -1.68 -5.61 -3.94
N VAL A 25 -2.27 -6.59 -3.26
CA VAL A 25 -3.72 -6.77 -3.20
C VAL A 25 -4.20 -6.39 -1.81
N THR A 26 -5.29 -5.61 -1.76
CA THR A 26 -5.97 -5.29 -0.51
C THR A 26 -6.76 -6.50 -0.04
N LEU A 27 -6.45 -7.00 1.16
CA LEU A 27 -7.13 -8.16 1.75
C LEU A 27 -8.43 -7.77 2.43
N ASN A 28 -8.52 -6.56 2.98
CA ASN A 28 -9.68 -6.07 3.70
C ASN A 28 -9.79 -4.53 3.67
N GLY A 29 -10.99 -4.03 3.38
CA GLY A 29 -11.27 -2.59 3.36
C GLY A 29 -10.82 -1.87 2.08
N ASP A 30 -11.01 -0.55 2.08
CA ASP A 30 -10.62 0.34 1.00
C ASP A 30 -9.73 1.45 1.55
N PHE A 31 -8.70 1.83 0.80
CA PHE A 31 -7.85 2.98 1.16
C PHE A 31 -7.94 4.08 0.10
N VAL A 32 -7.77 5.32 0.55
CA VAL A 32 -7.72 6.51 -0.32
C VAL A 32 -6.50 7.35 0.04
N GLY A 33 -5.65 7.64 -0.94
CA GLY A 33 -4.42 8.42 -0.77
C GLY A 33 -3.20 7.57 -0.42
N VAL A 34 -2.07 8.16 -0.06
CA VAL A 34 -0.84 7.40 0.26
C VAL A 34 -0.94 6.77 1.65
N PRO A 35 -0.97 5.43 1.78
CA PRO A 35 -1.12 4.79 3.07
C PRO A 35 0.19 4.84 3.86
N ARG A 36 0.10 5.03 5.18
CA ARG A 36 1.21 4.75 6.10
C ARG A 36 1.20 3.25 6.36
N LEU A 37 2.22 2.56 5.89
CA LEU A 37 2.31 1.11 5.97
C LEU A 37 3.30 0.67 7.05
N ARG A 38 3.04 -0.49 7.65
CA ARG A 38 3.95 -1.19 8.54
C ARG A 38 3.98 -2.66 8.16
N ASP A 39 5.14 -3.26 8.17
CA ASP A 39 5.26 -4.71 8.01
C ASP A 39 4.65 -5.44 9.22
N VAL A 40 3.76 -6.39 8.96
CA VAL A 40 3.05 -7.12 10.03
C VAL A 40 4.00 -8.05 10.80
N THR A 41 5.07 -8.53 10.15
CA THR A 41 6.01 -9.49 10.76
C THR A 41 7.03 -8.79 11.66
N THR A 42 7.58 -7.67 11.22
CA THR A 42 8.67 -6.94 11.92
C THR A 42 8.18 -5.71 12.67
N GLY A 43 6.98 -5.21 12.37
CA GLY A 43 6.45 -3.96 12.91
C GLY A 43 7.12 -2.69 12.36
N GLN A 44 8.09 -2.84 11.45
CA GLN A 44 8.83 -1.71 10.89
C GLN A 44 7.96 -0.91 9.92
N PRO A 45 8.09 0.43 9.89
CA PRO A 45 7.39 1.25 8.90
C PRO A 45 7.91 0.94 7.50
N VAL A 46 7.01 0.98 6.52
CA VAL A 46 7.32 0.87 5.09
C VAL A 46 7.01 2.21 4.44
N HIS A 47 8.02 2.87 3.91
CA HIS A 47 7.94 4.21 3.34
C HIS A 47 7.49 4.14 1.88
N VAL A 48 6.27 4.61 1.64
CA VAL A 48 5.69 4.69 0.29
C VAL A 48 6.04 6.06 -0.31
N LEU A 49 6.83 6.05 -1.38
CA LEU A 49 7.19 7.23 -2.17
C LEU A 49 6.06 7.68 -3.11
N GLY A 50 5.23 6.74 -3.54
CA GLY A 50 4.10 7.03 -4.43
C GLY A 50 3.16 5.85 -4.58
N VAL A 51 1.92 6.14 -4.97
CA VAL A 51 0.92 5.15 -5.32
C VAL A 51 0.55 5.37 -6.78
N ASP A 52 0.71 4.34 -7.59
CA ASP A 52 0.16 4.33 -8.94
C ASP A 52 -1.20 3.64 -8.88
N HIS A 53 -2.24 4.47 -8.90
CA HIS A 53 -3.60 3.98 -8.85
C HIS A 53 -3.95 3.40 -10.22
N PRO A 54 -4.41 2.13 -10.25
CA PRO A 54 -4.72 1.52 -11.50
C PRO A 54 -5.79 2.31 -12.26
N THR A 55 -5.53 2.60 -13.54
CA THR A 55 -6.51 3.11 -14.50
C THR A 55 -7.83 2.31 -14.45
N PRO A 56 -8.96 2.82 -14.98
CA PRO A 56 -10.26 2.10 -14.97
C PRO A 56 -10.18 0.64 -15.46
N ARG A 57 -9.20 0.31 -16.30
CA ARG A 57 -8.92 -1.04 -16.81
C ARG A 57 -8.30 -1.98 -15.76
N THR A 58 -7.42 -1.47 -14.92
CA THR A 58 -6.66 -2.23 -13.91
C THR A 58 -7.36 -2.25 -12.54
N ARG A 59 -8.39 -1.42 -12.32
CA ARG A 59 -9.33 -1.58 -11.18
C ARG A 59 -9.97 -2.96 -11.08
N ARG A 60 -10.05 -3.71 -12.19
CA ARG A 60 -10.68 -5.04 -12.22
C ARG A 60 -9.93 -6.12 -11.45
N THR A 61 -8.63 -5.95 -11.21
CA THR A 61 -7.83 -6.97 -10.48
C THR A 61 -7.81 -6.74 -8.98
N GLY A 62 -8.24 -5.57 -8.49
CA GLY A 62 -8.14 -5.21 -7.07
C GLY A 62 -6.69 -4.98 -6.61
N GLU A 63 -5.74 -4.91 -7.54
CA GLU A 63 -4.35 -4.66 -7.26
C GLU A 63 -4.08 -3.16 -7.16
N THR A 64 -3.06 -2.80 -6.39
CA THR A 64 -2.54 -1.45 -6.23
C THR A 64 -1.03 -1.51 -6.42
N ILE A 65 -0.48 -0.54 -7.16
CA ILE A 65 0.96 -0.44 -7.34
C ILE A 65 1.49 0.60 -6.36
N LEU A 66 2.43 0.19 -5.53
CA LEU A 66 3.10 1.03 -4.56
C LEU A 66 4.58 1.17 -4.93
N VAL A 67 5.08 2.40 -4.90
CA VAL A 67 6.50 2.69 -5.03
C VAL A 67 7.05 2.86 -3.62
N ILE A 68 7.96 1.97 -3.22
CA ILE A 68 8.56 1.91 -1.89
C ILE A 68 9.97 2.49 -1.94
N ASP A 69 10.39 3.15 -0.87
CA ASP A 69 11.76 3.61 -0.71
C ASP A 69 12.73 2.42 -0.73
N ARG A 70 13.84 2.56 -1.47
CA ARG A 70 14.86 1.52 -1.55
C ARG A 70 15.54 1.27 -0.20
N ALA A 71 15.50 2.22 0.73
CA ALA A 71 15.97 2.01 2.10
C ALA A 71 15.23 0.86 2.81
N ASP A 72 13.99 0.57 2.40
CA ASP A 72 13.15 -0.48 2.99
C ASP A 72 13.17 -1.79 2.19
N ALA A 73 14.18 -2.01 1.35
CA ALA A 73 14.26 -3.18 0.47
C ALA A 73 14.06 -4.53 1.18
N ASP A 74 14.58 -4.67 2.40
CA ASP A 74 14.45 -5.88 3.22
C ASP A 74 13.00 -6.19 3.66
N LEU A 75 12.12 -5.20 3.57
CA LEU A 75 10.70 -5.29 3.90
C LEU A 75 9.81 -5.55 2.67
N VAL A 76 10.40 -5.54 1.47
CA VAL A 76 9.68 -5.69 0.20
C VAL A 76 9.96 -7.06 -0.43
N ALA A 77 9.08 -8.02 -0.16
CA ALA A 77 9.17 -9.37 -0.73
C ALA A 77 7.77 -9.93 -1.01
N VAL A 78 7.66 -10.78 -2.04
CA VAL A 78 6.42 -11.50 -2.36
C VAL A 78 5.96 -12.30 -1.15
N GLY A 79 4.68 -12.19 -0.81
CA GLY A 79 4.06 -12.84 0.34
C GLY A 79 4.12 -12.04 1.64
N ARG A 80 4.86 -10.92 1.70
CA ARG A 80 4.82 -9.99 2.84
C ARG A 80 3.42 -9.40 2.99
N VAL A 81 3.03 -9.17 4.24
CA VAL A 81 1.78 -8.51 4.59
C VAL A 81 2.10 -7.20 5.29
N TRP A 82 1.49 -6.13 4.81
CA TRP A 82 1.62 -4.78 5.36
C TRP A 82 0.28 -4.32 5.90
N ALA A 83 0.29 -3.69 7.07
CA ALA A 83 -0.87 -3.05 7.66
C ALA A 83 -0.82 -1.54 7.41
N GLY A 84 -1.90 -1.01 6.86
CA GLY A 84 -2.15 0.41 6.67
C GLY A 84 -3.23 0.93 7.60
N GLU A 85 -3.14 2.21 7.94
CA GLU A 85 -4.21 2.89 8.66
C GLU A 85 -5.35 3.25 7.70
N ALA A 86 -6.55 2.69 7.94
CA ALA A 86 -7.76 3.21 7.32
C ALA A 86 -8.00 4.63 7.83
N ARG A 87 -8.00 5.63 6.94
CA ARG A 87 -8.57 6.93 7.31
C ARG A 87 -10.08 6.71 7.42
N ALA A 88 -10.64 6.99 8.60
CA ALA A 88 -12.09 7.04 8.76
C ALA A 88 -12.66 8.00 7.72
N ALA A 89 -13.66 7.54 6.95
CA ALA A 89 -14.45 8.42 6.10
C ALA A 89 -14.86 9.63 6.94
N ALA A 90 -14.59 10.84 6.45
CA ALA A 90 -14.95 12.06 7.16
C ALA A 90 -16.45 11.98 7.47
N THR A 91 -16.82 11.95 8.75
CA THR A 91 -18.22 12.04 9.17
C THR A 91 -18.79 13.31 8.53
N PRO A 92 -19.84 13.23 7.70
CA PRO A 92 -20.46 14.43 7.15
C PRO A 92 -20.93 15.30 8.32
N PRO A 93 -20.74 16.64 8.25
CA PRO A 93 -21.22 17.52 9.30
C PRO A 93 -22.74 17.34 9.48
N PRO A 94 -23.26 17.43 10.71
CA PRO A 94 -24.70 17.34 10.93
C PRO A 94 -25.40 18.44 10.13
N GLU A 95 -26.34 18.05 9.27
CA GLU A 95 -27.24 18.99 8.59
C GLU A 95 -27.98 19.78 9.68
N ARG A 96 -27.87 21.11 9.61
CA ARG A 96 -28.59 22.04 10.48
C ARG A 96 -29.96 22.38 9.91
#